data_AF-A0A0Q0CST1-F1
#
_entry.id   AF-A0A0Q0CST1-F1
#
_cell.length_a   1.000
_cell.length_b   1.000
_cell.length_c   1.000
_cell.angle_alpha   90.00
_cell.angle_beta   90.00
_cell.angle_gamma   90.00
#
_symmetry.space_group_name_H-M   'P 1'
#
loop_
_entity.id
_entity.type
_entity.pdbx_description
1 polymer ?
#
loop_
_entity_poly.entity_id
_entity_poly.type
_entity_poly.pdbx_seq_one_letter_code
_entity_poly.pdbx_strand_id
1 'polypeptide(L)'
;MLRDTHESARMIKLLRHIKARLGRKSIVHQPVETPIAEPASEGELVSRVQQNLAWLPVYQEPEPLNSPPPTCPPLGRENESLLIRYRAYIAQVEQADRSTLDEACCQTGRQLAQELLDTAITMASLKADSSPDMYWLIQSAAIASMFADGVQSEAFERYREHL
;
A
#
# COMPACT_ATOMS: atom_id res chain seq x y z
N MET A 1 -15.49 -33.23 4.86
CA MET A 1 -16.15 -32.08 5.52
C MET A 1 -15.69 -31.96 6.97
N LEU A 2 -14.51 -31.40 7.24
CA LEU A 2 -13.97 -31.29 8.61
C LEU A 2 -12.85 -30.22 8.70
N ARG A 3 -13.04 -29.04 8.08
CA ARG A 3 -12.10 -27.90 8.22
C ARG A 3 -12.76 -26.61 8.74
N ASP A 4 -14.09 -26.48 8.68
CA ASP A 4 -14.78 -25.22 8.99
C ASP A 4 -14.95 -24.88 10.48
N THR A 5 -14.81 -25.85 11.39
CA THR A 5 -15.08 -25.62 12.82
C THR A 5 -13.94 -24.92 13.56
N HIS A 6 -12.71 -25.03 13.08
CA HIS A 6 -11.53 -24.52 13.80
C HIS A 6 -11.28 -23.03 13.53
N GLU A 7 -11.60 -22.53 12.33
CA GLU A 7 -11.48 -21.10 11.99
C GLU A 7 -12.60 -20.27 12.62
N SER A 8 -13.83 -20.80 12.62
CA SER A 8 -14.97 -20.15 13.28
C SER A 8 -14.72 -19.96 14.78
N ALA A 9 -14.11 -20.95 15.45
CA ALA A 9 -13.74 -20.84 16.86
C ALA A 9 -12.65 -19.79 17.14
N ARG A 10 -11.73 -19.55 16.20
CA ARG A 10 -10.68 -18.52 16.32
C ARG A 10 -11.25 -17.12 16.09
N MET A 11 -12.11 -16.96 15.11
CA MET A 11 -12.76 -15.69 14.79
C MET A 11 -13.70 -15.22 15.92
N ILE A 12 -14.45 -16.15 16.53
CA ILE A 12 -15.31 -15.86 17.68
C ILE A 12 -14.48 -15.43 18.92
N LYS A 13 -13.31 -16.03 19.14
CA LYS A 13 -12.41 -15.65 20.23
C LYS A 13 -11.81 -14.26 20.01
N LEU A 14 -11.45 -13.92 18.77
CA LEU A 14 -10.90 -12.61 18.40
C LEU A 14 -11.95 -11.50 18.60
N LEU A 15 -13.18 -11.70 18.12
CA LEU A 15 -14.28 -10.75 18.28
C LEU A 15 -14.63 -10.51 19.77
N ARG A 16 -14.55 -11.56 20.60
CA ARG A 16 -14.76 -11.45 22.06
C ARG A 16 -13.69 -10.60 22.74
N HIS A 17 -12.43 -10.72 22.33
CA HIS A 17 -11.33 -9.92 22.89
C HIS A 17 -11.42 -8.44 22.48
N ILE A 18 -11.80 -8.18 21.23
CA ILE A 18 -12.00 -6.82 20.72
C ILE A 18 -13.14 -6.13 21.48
N LYS A 19 -14.27 -6.82 21.69
CA LYS A 19 -15.40 -6.29 22.46
C LYS A 19 -15.05 -6.03 23.93
N ALA A 20 -14.22 -6.86 24.55
CA ALA A 20 -13.76 -6.66 25.93
C ALA A 20 -12.84 -5.43 26.09
N ARG A 21 -12.05 -5.10 25.06
CA ARG A 21 -11.16 -3.92 25.07
C ARG A 21 -11.92 -2.62 24.77
N LEU A 22 -12.96 -2.67 23.94
CA LEU A 22 -13.74 -1.50 23.56
C LEU A 22 -14.89 -1.18 24.54
N GLY A 23 -15.39 -2.17 25.28
CA GLY A 23 -16.54 -2.01 26.18
C GLY A 23 -16.25 -1.37 27.55
N ARG A 24 -14.99 -1.11 27.94
CA ARG A 24 -14.65 -0.47 29.22
C ARG A 24 -14.40 1.03 29.07
N LYS A 25 -15.42 1.78 28.67
CA LYS A 25 -15.51 3.23 28.95
C LYS A 25 -16.94 3.59 29.31
N SER A 26 -17.30 3.33 30.56
CA SER A 26 -18.04 4.29 31.38
C SER A 26 -18.16 3.68 32.77
N ILE A 27 -17.51 4.28 33.75
CA ILE A 27 -18.05 4.48 35.09
C ILE A 27 -17.46 5.82 35.56
N VAL A 28 -18.36 6.78 35.68
CA VAL A 28 -18.29 8.00 36.48
C VAL A 28 -17.68 7.68 37.84
N HIS A 29 -16.67 8.42 38.30
CA HIS A 29 -16.43 8.58 39.74
C HIS A 29 -15.89 9.96 40.08
N GLN A 30 -16.68 10.67 40.89
CA GLN A 30 -16.29 11.74 41.80
C GLN A 30 -15.28 11.22 42.86
N PRO A 31 -14.63 12.13 43.61
CA PRO A 31 -13.27 11.96 44.14
C PRO A 31 -13.22 11.12 45.42
N VAL A 32 -12.19 10.27 45.51
CA VAL A 32 -11.70 9.74 46.78
C VAL A 32 -10.19 9.92 46.79
N GLU A 33 -9.73 10.60 47.83
CA GLU A 33 -8.36 11.03 48.08
C GLU A 33 -7.41 9.86 48.35
N THR A 34 -6.11 10.19 48.25
CA THR A 34 -4.87 9.48 48.67
C THR A 34 -4.11 8.70 47.60
N PRO A 35 -2.77 8.58 47.75
CA PRO A 35 -1.79 9.65 47.91
C PRO A 35 -0.82 9.70 46.73
N ILE A 36 -0.24 10.88 46.51
CA ILE A 36 0.72 11.20 45.43
C ILE A 36 1.87 10.19 45.43
N ALA A 37 1.92 9.33 44.41
CA ALA A 37 3.10 8.55 44.08
C ALA A 37 4.02 9.43 43.23
N GLU A 38 5.30 9.47 43.62
CA GLU A 38 6.38 10.21 42.96
C GLU A 38 6.41 9.99 41.43
N PRO A 39 6.89 10.98 40.65
CA PRO A 39 6.99 10.82 39.21
C PRO A 39 8.03 9.73 38.91
N ALA A 40 7.55 8.61 38.37
CA ALA A 40 8.41 7.55 37.86
C ALA A 40 9.45 8.16 36.91
N SER A 41 10.72 7.86 37.18
CA SER A 41 11.85 8.29 36.36
C SER A 41 11.59 7.89 34.90
N GLU A 42 11.88 8.78 33.95
CA GLU A 42 11.70 8.53 32.52
C GLU A 42 12.40 7.24 32.06
N GLY A 43 13.52 6.87 32.70
CA GLY A 43 14.23 5.62 32.42
C GLY A 43 13.43 4.36 32.77
N GLU A 44 12.60 4.43 33.81
CA GLU A 44 11.70 3.34 34.23
C GLU A 44 10.52 3.19 33.26
N LEU A 45 10.01 4.31 32.75
CA LEU A 45 8.95 4.32 31.75
C LEU A 45 9.43 3.72 30.42
N VAL A 46 10.64 4.07 29.97
CA VAL A 46 11.24 3.53 28.74
C VAL A 46 11.51 2.02 28.86
N SER A 47 12.04 1.57 30.01
CA SER A 47 12.30 0.14 30.27
C SER A 47 11.02 -0.69 30.24
N ARG A 48 9.93 -0.16 30.82
CA ARG A 48 8.64 -0.83 30.87
C ARG A 48 7.94 -0.85 29.50
N VAL A 49 8.10 0.20 28.70
CA VAL A 49 7.62 0.21 27.30
C VAL A 49 8.37 -0.85 26.48
N GLN A 50 9.69 -0.98 26.62
CA GLN A 50 10.45 -2.03 25.93
C GLN A 50 10.00 -3.44 26.33
N GLN A 51 9.81 -3.72 27.62
CA GLN A 51 9.26 -5.00 28.08
C GLN A 51 7.86 -5.28 27.51
N ASN A 52 7.01 -4.25 27.43
CA ASN A 52 5.68 -4.36 26.85
C ASN A 52 5.68 -4.54 25.33
N LEU A 53 6.76 -4.23 24.63
CA LEU A 53 6.87 -4.40 23.18
C LEU A 53 7.66 -5.66 22.80
N ALA A 54 8.40 -6.26 23.75
CA ALA A 54 9.25 -7.43 23.51
C ALA A 54 8.50 -8.69 23.02
N TRP A 55 7.19 -8.77 23.26
CA TRP A 55 6.37 -9.88 22.77
C TRP A 55 5.80 -9.65 21.37
N LEU A 56 5.91 -8.43 20.82
CA LEU A 56 5.45 -8.17 19.47
C LEU A 56 6.42 -8.81 18.47
N PRO A 57 5.91 -9.55 17.48
CA PRO A 57 6.75 -10.02 16.39
C PRO A 57 7.39 -8.81 15.70
N VAL A 58 8.72 -8.79 15.65
CA VAL A 58 9.46 -7.78 14.91
C VAL A 58 9.20 -8.03 13.43
N TYR A 59 8.52 -7.09 12.78
CA TYR A 59 8.39 -7.11 11.33
C TYR A 59 9.79 -6.97 10.74
N GLN A 60 10.31 -8.03 10.14
CA GLN A 60 11.49 -7.90 9.30
C GLN A 60 11.01 -7.28 7.99
N GLU A 61 11.53 -6.10 7.69
CA GLU A 61 11.32 -5.47 6.40
C GLU A 61 11.78 -6.47 5.32
N PRO A 62 10.91 -6.86 4.36
CA PRO A 62 11.27 -7.81 3.33
C PRO A 62 12.54 -7.35 2.64
N GLU A 63 13.54 -8.23 2.58
CA GLU A 63 14.79 -7.95 1.90
C GLU A 63 14.48 -7.51 0.45
N PRO A 64 15.05 -6.39 -0.04
CA PRO A 64 14.82 -5.95 -1.40
C PRO A 64 15.11 -7.08 -2.37
N LEU A 65 14.19 -7.33 -3.31
CA LEU A 65 14.42 -8.34 -4.35
C LEU A 65 15.69 -7.94 -5.12
N ASN A 66 16.79 -8.69 -4.90
CA ASN A 66 18.08 -8.49 -5.56
C ASN A 66 18.06 -8.80 -7.07
N SER A 67 16.88 -9.12 -7.63
CA SER A 67 16.69 -9.26 -9.05
C SER A 67 16.62 -7.88 -9.71
N PRO A 68 17.33 -7.64 -10.83
CA PRO A 68 17.09 -6.44 -11.62
C PRO A 68 15.60 -6.40 -12.00
N PRO A 69 14.97 -5.21 -12.01
CA PRO A 69 13.59 -5.09 -12.43
C PRO A 69 13.45 -5.68 -13.85
N PRO A 70 12.32 -6.34 -14.15
CA PRO A 70 12.09 -6.89 -15.48
C PRO A 70 12.30 -5.79 -16.51
N THR A 71 13.13 -6.08 -17.52
CA THR A 71 13.38 -5.14 -18.61
C THR A 71 12.05 -4.85 -19.30
N CYS A 72 11.81 -3.57 -19.63
CA CYS A 72 10.66 -3.16 -20.44
C CYS A 72 10.59 -4.07 -21.66
N PRO A 73 9.51 -4.85 -21.84
CA PRO A 73 9.39 -5.70 -23.00
C PRO A 73 9.38 -4.80 -24.25
N PRO A 74 9.83 -5.31 -25.41
CA PRO A 74 9.73 -4.59 -26.66
C PRO A 74 8.25 -4.54 -27.04
N LEU A 75 7.52 -3.55 -26.50
CA LEU A 75 6.21 -3.23 -27.01
C LEU A 75 6.35 -2.91 -28.50
N GLY A 76 5.40 -3.38 -29.32
CA GLY A 76 5.43 -3.15 -30.76
C GLY A 76 5.55 -1.66 -31.11
N ARG A 77 5.97 -1.36 -32.35
CA ARG A 77 6.19 0.01 -32.84
C ARG A 77 4.98 0.92 -32.61
N GLU A 78 3.78 0.36 -32.59
CA GLU A 78 2.53 1.05 -32.29
C GLU A 78 2.51 1.74 -30.91
N ASN A 79 3.26 1.22 -29.94
CA ASN A 79 3.28 1.70 -28.55
C ASN A 79 4.53 2.54 -28.22
N GLU A 80 5.43 2.76 -29.19
CA GLU A 80 6.71 3.44 -28.96
C GLU A 80 6.53 4.89 -28.47
N SER A 81 5.54 5.60 -29.01
CA SER A 81 5.20 6.96 -28.56
C SER A 81 4.71 6.99 -27.10
N LEU A 82 3.88 6.01 -26.72
CA LEU A 82 3.37 5.88 -25.36
C LEU A 82 4.51 5.57 -24.37
N LEU A 83 5.44 4.69 -24.76
CA LEU A 83 6.66 4.38 -24.00
C LEU A 83 7.54 5.60 -23.78
N ILE A 84 7.77 6.41 -24.82
CA ILE A 84 8.60 7.61 -24.74
C ILE A 84 7.98 8.60 -23.75
N ARG A 85 6.66 8.85 -23.84
CA ARG A 85 5.96 9.74 -22.90
C ARG A 85 5.99 9.22 -21.47
N TYR A 86 5.77 7.92 -21.27
CA TYR A 86 5.86 7.31 -19.95
C TYR A 86 7.26 7.49 -19.34
N ARG A 87 8.33 7.18 -20.09
CA ARG A 87 9.71 7.33 -19.60
C ARG A 87 10.05 8.79 -19.29
N ALA A 88 9.61 9.73 -20.12
CA ALA A 88 9.81 11.16 -19.88
C ALA A 88 9.09 11.62 -18.60
N TYR A 89 7.86 11.15 -18.39
CA TYR A 89 7.09 11.43 -17.18
C TYR A 89 7.78 10.86 -15.92
N ILE A 90 8.21 9.60 -15.94
CA ILE A 90 8.92 8.99 -14.81
C ILE A 90 10.21 9.74 -14.49
N ALA A 91 11.02 10.07 -15.49
CA ALA A 91 12.24 10.85 -15.29
C ALA A 91 11.97 12.23 -14.67
N GLN A 92 10.83 12.84 -14.98
CA GLN A 92 10.40 14.12 -14.39
C GLN A 92 9.98 13.96 -12.92
N VAL A 93 9.13 12.97 -12.61
CA VAL A 93 8.57 12.80 -11.25
C VAL A 93 9.54 12.15 -10.27
N GLU A 94 10.51 11.36 -10.73
CA GLU A 94 11.57 10.82 -9.86
C GLU A 94 12.54 11.90 -9.36
N GLN A 95 12.71 12.99 -10.10
CA GLN A 95 13.58 14.11 -9.73
C GLN A 95 12.85 15.18 -8.92
N ALA A 96 11.52 15.17 -8.93
CA ALA A 96 10.69 16.19 -8.28
C ALA A 96 10.29 15.74 -6.87
N ASP A 97 10.31 16.67 -5.92
CA ASP A 97 9.69 16.44 -4.62
C ASP A 97 8.17 16.36 -4.80
N ARG A 98 7.53 15.36 -4.20
CA ARG A 98 6.09 15.13 -4.35
C ARG A 98 5.23 16.33 -3.94
N SER A 99 5.68 17.12 -2.97
CA SER A 99 5.02 18.36 -2.54
C SER A 99 5.16 19.53 -3.53
N THR A 100 5.97 19.36 -4.57
CA THR A 100 6.25 20.36 -5.61
C THR A 100 5.65 20.00 -6.96
N LEU A 101 5.03 18.82 -7.10
CA LEU A 101 4.29 18.47 -8.31
C LEU A 101 3.12 19.44 -8.50
N ASP A 102 3.05 20.03 -9.69
CA ASP A 102 1.91 20.84 -10.08
C ASP A 102 0.74 19.98 -10.60
N GLU A 103 -0.45 20.55 -10.63
CA GLU A 103 -1.65 19.84 -11.09
C GLU A 103 -1.53 19.41 -12.56
N ALA A 104 -0.74 20.12 -13.38
CA ALA A 104 -0.49 19.76 -14.77
C ALA A 104 0.31 18.46 -14.88
N CYS A 105 1.33 18.27 -14.04
CA CYS A 105 2.09 17.04 -13.95
C CYS A 105 1.22 15.89 -13.43
N CYS A 106 0.40 16.13 -12.39
CA CYS A 106 -0.56 15.14 -11.90
C CYS A 106 -1.53 14.71 -13.00
N GLN A 107 -2.11 15.67 -13.74
CA GLN A 107 -3.03 15.38 -14.84
C GLN A 107 -2.37 14.61 -15.98
N THR A 108 -1.10 14.92 -16.29
CA THR A 108 -0.30 14.18 -17.27
C THR A 108 -0.12 12.72 -16.85
N GLY A 109 0.18 12.47 -15.57
CA GLY A 109 0.28 11.12 -15.01
C GLY A 109 -1.03 10.35 -15.07
N ARG A 110 -2.17 10.98 -14.75
CA ARG A 110 -3.51 10.37 -14.87
C ARG A 110 -3.82 9.96 -16.31
N GLN A 111 -3.56 10.84 -17.28
CA GLN A 111 -3.77 10.54 -18.70
C GLN A 111 -2.89 9.38 -19.15
N LEU A 112 -1.61 9.38 -18.78
CA LEU A 112 -0.71 8.27 -19.10
C LEU A 112 -1.18 6.94 -18.48
N ALA A 113 -1.62 6.96 -17.22
CA ALA A 113 -2.13 5.77 -16.56
C ALA A 113 -3.33 5.18 -17.30
N GLN A 114 -4.28 6.04 -17.70
CA GLN A 114 -5.46 5.60 -18.45
C GLN A 114 -5.08 5.03 -19.82
N GLU A 115 -4.23 5.71 -20.59
CA GLU A 115 -3.81 5.24 -21.91
C GLU A 115 -3.05 3.90 -21.85
N LEU A 116 -2.19 3.72 -20.84
CA LEU A 116 -1.47 2.46 -20.60
C LEU A 116 -2.45 1.32 -20.26
N LEU A 117 -3.45 1.58 -19.41
CA LEU A 117 -4.48 0.61 -19.06
C LEU A 117 -5.35 0.24 -20.27
N ASP A 118 -5.82 1.23 -21.03
CA ASP A 118 -6.64 1.01 -22.23
C ASP A 118 -5.88 0.19 -23.27
N THR A 119 -4.57 0.42 -23.41
CA THR A 119 -3.70 -0.37 -24.26
C THR A 119 -3.60 -1.81 -23.76
N ALA A 120 -3.43 -2.02 -22.45
CA ALA A 120 -3.40 -3.36 -21.86
C ALA A 120 -4.70 -4.13 -22.10
N ILE A 121 -5.86 -3.48 -21.89
CA ILE A 121 -7.19 -4.04 -22.12
C ILE A 121 -7.38 -4.39 -23.60
N THR A 122 -6.96 -3.50 -24.50
CA THR A 122 -7.02 -3.74 -25.95
C THR A 122 -6.16 -4.94 -26.34
N MET A 123 -4.94 -5.03 -25.79
CA MET A 123 -4.06 -6.19 -26.02
C MET A 123 -4.65 -7.49 -25.48
N ALA A 124 -5.26 -7.46 -24.29
CA ALA A 124 -5.94 -8.62 -23.70
C ALA A 124 -7.14 -9.08 -24.52
N SER A 125 -7.83 -8.15 -25.15
CA SER A 125 -8.98 -8.42 -26.01
C SER A 125 -8.58 -9.01 -27.37
N LEU A 126 -7.39 -8.65 -27.87
CA LEU A 126 -6.88 -9.08 -29.18
C LEU A 126 -6.02 -10.34 -29.13
N LYS A 127 -5.33 -10.61 -28.02
CA LYS A 127 -4.49 -11.79 -27.80
C LYS A 127 -5.09 -12.63 -26.68
N ALA A 128 -5.53 -13.85 -27.02
CA ALA A 128 -6.17 -14.77 -26.07
C ALA A 128 -5.26 -15.25 -24.92
N ASP A 129 -3.94 -15.09 -25.06
CA ASP A 129 -2.95 -15.43 -24.04
C ASP A 129 -2.31 -14.17 -23.44
N SER A 130 -2.13 -14.17 -22.12
CA SER A 130 -1.50 -13.08 -21.36
C SER A 130 -0.05 -12.87 -21.77
N SER A 131 0.19 -11.91 -22.66
CA SER A 131 1.55 -11.48 -23.05
C SER A 131 2.24 -10.78 -21.87
N PRO A 132 3.56 -10.99 -21.66
CA PRO A 132 4.37 -10.19 -20.74
C PRO A 132 4.21 -8.67 -20.91
N ASP A 133 3.91 -8.23 -22.15
CA ASP A 133 3.61 -6.84 -22.49
C ASP A 133 2.44 -6.25 -21.70
N MET A 134 1.39 -7.05 -21.48
CA MET A 134 0.17 -6.62 -20.80
C MET A 134 0.45 -6.31 -19.33
N TYR A 135 1.19 -7.18 -18.65
CA TYR A 135 1.59 -6.96 -17.26
C TYR A 135 2.46 -5.72 -17.13
N TRP A 136 3.38 -5.49 -18.06
CA TRP A 136 4.19 -4.29 -18.07
C TRP A 136 3.35 -3.01 -18.24
N LEU A 137 2.35 -3.03 -19.11
CA LEU A 137 1.43 -1.90 -19.31
C LEU A 137 0.62 -1.62 -18.04
N ILE A 138 0.08 -2.66 -17.38
CA ILE A 138 -0.68 -2.52 -16.14
C ILE A 138 0.20 -1.98 -15.01
N GLN A 139 1.43 -2.49 -14.86
CA GLN A 139 2.40 -1.99 -13.87
C GLN A 139 2.75 -0.53 -14.14
N SER A 140 2.98 -0.17 -15.39
CA SER A 140 3.32 1.20 -15.78
C SER A 140 2.15 2.15 -15.52
N ALA A 141 0.91 1.70 -15.76
CA ALA A 141 -0.30 2.45 -15.41
C ALA A 141 -0.41 2.68 -13.90
N ALA A 142 -0.15 1.65 -13.11
CA ALA A 142 -0.13 1.73 -11.65
C ALA A 142 0.92 2.75 -11.15
N ILE A 143 2.15 2.69 -11.68
CA ILE A 143 3.23 3.62 -11.30
C ILE A 143 2.86 5.05 -11.68
N ALA A 144 2.33 5.28 -12.89
CA ALA A 144 1.92 6.62 -13.31
C ALA A 144 0.81 7.19 -12.40
N SER A 145 -0.18 6.36 -12.02
CA SER A 145 -1.24 6.76 -11.09
C SER A 145 -0.71 7.01 -9.66
N MET A 146 0.28 6.23 -9.21
CA MET A 146 0.93 6.41 -7.92
C MET A 146 1.63 7.78 -7.80
N PHE A 147 2.32 8.21 -8.85
CA PHE A 147 2.97 9.51 -8.88
C PHE A 147 1.97 10.66 -9.03
N ALA A 148 0.91 10.47 -9.82
CA ALA A 148 -0.14 11.47 -10.01
C ALA A 148 -0.99 11.72 -8.75
N ASP A 149 -1.51 10.66 -8.13
CA ASP A 149 -2.55 10.76 -7.09
C ASP A 149 -2.11 10.19 -5.75
N GLY A 150 -1.12 9.29 -5.76
CA GLY A 150 -0.56 8.70 -4.54
C GLY A 150 -0.92 7.26 -4.29
N VAL A 151 -0.10 6.65 -3.44
CA VAL A 151 -0.23 5.24 -3.02
C VAL A 151 -1.54 4.95 -2.27
N GLN A 152 -2.21 5.99 -1.76
CA GLN A 152 -3.52 5.87 -1.09
C GLN A 152 -4.70 6.28 -1.98
N SER A 153 -4.45 6.62 -3.24
CA SER A 153 -5.51 7.05 -4.14
C SER A 153 -6.38 5.87 -4.57
N GLU A 154 -7.68 6.11 -4.73
CA GLU A 154 -8.61 5.12 -5.26
C GLU A 154 -8.20 4.64 -6.66
N ALA A 155 -7.60 5.54 -7.46
CA ALA A 155 -7.05 5.21 -8.77
C ALA A 155 -5.93 4.16 -8.67
N PHE A 156 -4.97 4.32 -7.74
CA PHE A 156 -3.89 3.36 -7.53
C PHE A 156 -4.40 2.01 -7.01
N GLU A 157 -5.36 2.01 -6.09
CA GLU A 157 -5.94 0.77 -5.54
C GLU A 157 -6.61 -0.09 -6.62
N ARG A 158 -7.28 0.51 -7.62
CA ARG A 158 -7.87 -0.25 -8.74
C ARG A 158 -6.83 -1.04 -9.54
N TYR A 159 -5.61 -0.54 -9.66
CA TYR A 159 -4.54 -1.26 -10.34
C TYR A 159 -4.02 -2.46 -9.55
N ARG A 160 -4.09 -2.42 -8.21
CA ARG A 160 -3.71 -3.57 -7.37
C ARG A 160 -4.62 -4.78 -7.56
N GLU A 161 -5.85 -4.57 -7.98
CA GLU A 161 -6.78 -5.68 -8.28
C GLU A 161 -6.42 -6.41 -9.59
N HIS A 162 -5.59 -5.78 -10.44
CA HIS A 162 -5.21 -6.26 -11.77
C HIS A 162 -3.73 -6.72 -11.88
N LEU A 163 -2.96 -6.57 -10.79
CA LEU A 163 -1.58 -7.06 -10.64
C LEU A 163 -1.55 -8.44 -9.97
#